data_AF-A0A1H1EK08-F1
#
_entry.id   AF-A0A1H1EK08-F1
#
_cell.length_a   1.000
_cell.length_b   1.000
_cell.length_c   1.000
_cell.angle_alpha   90.00
_cell.angle_beta   90.00
_cell.angle_gamma   90.00
#
_symmetry.space_group_name_H-M   'P 1'
#
loop_
_entity.id
_entity.type
_entity.pdbx_description
1 polymer ?
#
loop_
_entity_poly.entity_id
_entity_poly.type
_entity_poly.pdbx_seq_one_letter_code
_entity_poly.pdbx_strand_id
1 'polypeptide(L)'
;MEWGLFGGLILASFVAWCAALCWFDVRERRLPNVLTLPAALLAVAGAAWALLDDDAAPAFGAALWTAVNGAAFLARGMGAGDVKLAPALGAVLGAVLGVPAVLLAVLGAQVLTVAWALAIRDRTVPHGPAMCASALAVLVAG
;
A
#
# COMPACT_ATOMS: atom_id res chain seq x y z
N MET A 1 27.48 9.82 -5.22
CA MET A 1 26.90 10.22 -3.91
C MET A 1 25.80 11.28 -4.07
N GLU A 2 25.07 11.32 -5.19
CA GLU A 2 24.07 12.38 -5.46
C GLU A 2 22.61 11.88 -5.37
N TRP A 3 22.43 10.58 -5.10
CA TRP A 3 21.13 9.92 -4.98
C TRP A 3 20.42 10.10 -3.62
N GLY A 4 21.13 10.60 -2.60
CA GLY A 4 20.59 10.69 -1.23
C GLY A 4 19.45 11.70 -1.08
N LEU A 5 19.55 12.86 -1.73
CA LEU A 5 18.50 13.89 -1.68
C LEU A 5 17.26 13.47 -2.46
N PHE A 6 17.43 12.90 -3.66
CA PHE A 6 16.32 12.42 -4.48
C PHE A 6 15.58 11.25 -3.81
N GLY A 7 16.30 10.28 -3.27
CA GLY A 7 15.70 9.18 -2.50
C GLY A 7 14.96 9.67 -1.26
N GLY A 8 15.55 10.62 -0.53
CA GLY A 8 14.91 11.26 0.62
C GLY A 8 13.63 12.02 0.27
N LEU A 9 13.62 12.74 -0.86
CA LEU A 9 12.45 13.48 -1.35
C LEU A 9 11.32 12.52 -1.77
N ILE A 10 11.66 11.40 -2.41
CA ILE A 10 10.69 10.37 -2.81
C ILE A 10 10.06 9.74 -1.56
N LEU A 11 10.88 9.36 -0.57
CA LEU A 11 10.39 8.79 0.69
C LEU A 11 9.53 9.80 1.46
N ALA A 12 9.96 11.06 1.55
CA ALA A 12 9.18 12.11 2.21
C ALA A 12 7.83 12.36 1.51
N SER A 13 7.81 12.35 0.19
CA SER A 13 6.58 12.48 -0.61
C SER A 13 5.65 11.29 -0.40
N PHE A 14 6.21 10.07 -0.35
CA PHE A 14 5.46 8.84 -0.07
C PHE A 14 4.86 8.86 1.34
N VAL A 15 5.64 9.25 2.36
CA VAL A 15 5.17 9.40 3.74
C VAL A 15 4.07 10.47 3.83
N ALA A 16 4.22 11.61 3.15
CA ALA A 16 3.20 12.65 3.12
C ALA A 16 1.90 12.17 2.47
N TRP A 17 2.00 11.41 1.38
CA TRP A 17 0.85 10.79 0.73
C TRP A 17 0.17 9.76 1.64
N CYS A 18 0.93 8.87 2.29
CA CYS A 18 0.41 7.95 3.31
C CYS A 18 -0.29 8.68 4.45
N ALA A 19 0.30 9.76 4.97
CA ALA A 19 -0.29 10.55 6.05
C ALA A 19 -1.62 11.21 5.63
N ALA A 20 -1.69 11.74 4.40
CA ALA A 20 -2.93 12.28 3.85
C ALA A 20 -4.01 11.19 3.73
N LEU A 21 -3.67 10.00 3.24
CA LEU A 21 -4.60 8.87 3.15
C LEU A 21 -5.09 8.43 4.54
N CYS A 22 -4.19 8.29 5.52
CA CYS A 22 -4.55 7.98 6.90
C CYS A 22 -5.52 9.02 7.50
N TRP A 23 -5.29 10.31 7.23
CA TRP A 23 -6.16 11.38 7.70
C TRP A 23 -7.58 11.26 7.12
N PHE A 24 -7.70 11.07 5.81
CA PHE A 24 -9.01 10.90 5.16
C PHE A 24 -9.70 9.60 5.60
N ASP A 25 -8.95 8.51 5.77
CA ASP A 25 -9.53 7.23 6.19
C ASP A 25 -10.06 7.29 7.62
N VAL A 26 -9.33 7.92 8.54
CA VAL A 26 -9.77 8.10 9.94
C VAL A 26 -10.94 9.08 10.03
N ARG A 27 -10.90 10.20 9.28
CA ARG A 27 -11.86 11.29 9.43
C ARG A 27 -13.15 11.08 8.65
N GLU A 28 -13.05 10.54 7.43
CA GLU A 28 -14.17 10.42 6.49
C GLU A 28 -14.57 8.96 6.22
N ARG A 29 -13.79 7.98 6.74
CA ARG A 29 -13.96 6.53 6.45
C ARG A 29 -14.04 6.23 4.96
N ARG A 30 -13.43 7.09 4.15
CA ARG A 30 -13.45 7.07 2.68
C ARG A 30 -12.15 7.62 2.16
N LEU A 31 -11.43 6.80 1.42
CA LEU A 31 -10.23 7.23 0.70
C LEU A 31 -10.63 7.99 -0.58
N PRO A 32 -10.14 9.22 -0.78
CA PRO A 32 -10.50 10.01 -1.95
C PRO A 32 -9.92 9.39 -3.22
N ASN A 33 -10.77 9.25 -4.24
CA ASN A 33 -10.38 8.74 -5.56
C ASN A 33 -9.26 9.58 -6.21
N VAL A 34 -9.22 10.88 -5.89
CA VAL A 34 -8.20 11.81 -6.41
C VAL A 34 -6.78 11.43 -5.95
N LEU A 35 -6.62 10.79 -4.79
CA LEU A 35 -5.31 10.34 -4.31
C LEU A 35 -5.00 8.88 -4.64
N THR A 36 -6.03 8.04 -4.79
CA THR A 36 -5.87 6.59 -5.00
C THR A 36 -5.82 6.19 -6.47
N LEU A 37 -6.63 6.81 -7.35
CA LEU A 37 -6.65 6.47 -8.78
C LEU A 37 -5.35 6.86 -9.50
N PRO A 38 -4.77 8.06 -9.31
CA PRO A 38 -3.50 8.39 -9.94
C PRO A 38 -2.38 7.48 -9.45
N ALA A 39 -2.35 7.16 -8.16
CA ALA A 39 -1.37 6.24 -7.61
C ALA A 39 -1.49 4.83 -8.20
N ALA A 40 -2.70 4.31 -8.34
CA ALA A 40 -2.94 3.02 -8.99
C ALA A 40 -2.52 3.04 -10.48
N LEU A 41 -2.83 4.11 -11.21
CA LEU A 41 -2.41 4.28 -12.60
C LEU A 41 -0.88 4.33 -12.73
N LEU A 42 -0.21 5.12 -11.88
CA LEU A 42 1.25 5.21 -11.86
C LEU A 42 1.90 3.87 -11.50
N ALA A 43 1.31 3.12 -10.57
CA ALA A 43 1.77 1.79 -10.18
C ALA A 43 1.68 0.79 -11.33
N VAL A 44 0.54 0.77 -12.05
CA VAL A 44 0.36 -0.09 -13.23
C VAL A 44 1.30 0.31 -14.34
N ALA A 45 1.44 1.61 -14.63
CA ALA A 45 2.34 2.11 -15.66
C ALA A 45 3.82 1.78 -15.33
N GLY A 46 4.23 1.99 -14.07
CA GLY A 46 5.57 1.66 -13.60
C GLY A 46 5.86 0.16 -13.62
N ALA A 47 4.89 -0.67 -13.22
CA ALA A 47 5.01 -2.12 -13.32
C ALA A 47 5.09 -2.61 -14.77
N ALA A 48 4.28 -2.03 -15.67
CA ALA A 48 4.35 -2.35 -17.10
C ALA A 48 5.70 -1.93 -17.71
N TRP A 49 6.25 -0.81 -17.27
CA TRP A 49 7.58 -0.36 -17.68
C TRP A 49 8.68 -1.31 -17.17
N ALA A 50 8.66 -1.68 -15.90
CA ALA A 50 9.65 -2.59 -15.31
C ALA A 50 9.66 -3.98 -15.99
N LEU A 51 8.50 -4.45 -16.46
CA LEU A 51 8.41 -5.68 -17.24
C LEU A 51 9.15 -5.60 -18.59
N LEU A 52 9.33 -4.41 -19.17
CA LEU A 52 10.15 -4.23 -20.37
C LEU A 52 11.64 -4.45 -20.08
N ASP A 53 12.05 -4.26 -18.84
CA ASP A 53 13.41 -4.47 -18.33
C ASP A 53 13.57 -5.86 -17.65
N ASP A 54 12.67 -6.82 -17.93
CA ASP A 54 12.59 -8.15 -17.32
C ASP A 54 12.40 -8.17 -15.77
N ASP A 55 12.00 -7.05 -15.16
CA ASP A 55 11.66 -6.99 -13.74
C ASP A 55 10.15 -7.13 -13.50
N ALA A 56 9.76 -8.34 -13.11
CA ALA A 56 8.37 -8.67 -12.79
C ALA A 56 7.98 -8.38 -11.32
N ALA A 57 8.92 -8.00 -10.45
CA ALA A 57 8.66 -7.83 -9.03
C ALA A 57 7.60 -6.74 -8.72
N PRO A 58 7.59 -5.56 -9.37
CA PRO A 58 6.57 -4.55 -9.16
C PRO A 58 5.17 -5.02 -9.60
N ALA A 59 5.09 -5.69 -10.75
CA ALA A 59 3.84 -6.22 -11.28
C ALA A 59 3.25 -7.30 -10.38
N PHE A 60 4.09 -8.23 -9.91
CA PHE A 60 3.68 -9.27 -8.98
C PHE A 60 3.25 -8.67 -7.64
N GLY A 61 4.00 -7.70 -7.13
CA GLY A 61 3.67 -7.01 -5.89
C GLY A 61 2.32 -6.30 -5.95
N ALA A 62 2.07 -5.56 -7.03
CA ALA A 62 0.80 -4.88 -7.27
C ALA A 62 -0.36 -5.88 -7.36
N ALA A 63 -0.19 -6.97 -8.12
CA ALA A 63 -1.21 -7.99 -8.29
C ALA A 63 -1.52 -8.72 -6.98
N LEU A 64 -0.48 -9.14 -6.25
CA LEU A 64 -0.60 -9.87 -4.99
C LEU A 64 -1.37 -9.07 -3.94
N TRP A 65 -0.95 -7.84 -3.67
CA TRP A 65 -1.59 -7.04 -2.63
C TRP A 65 -3.02 -6.66 -3.03
N THR A 66 -3.28 -6.41 -4.31
CA THR A 66 -4.63 -6.18 -4.84
C THR A 66 -5.51 -7.42 -4.69
N ALA A 67 -5.00 -8.61 -4.99
CA ALA A 67 -5.77 -9.85 -4.88
C ALA A 67 -6.20 -10.13 -3.44
N VAL A 68 -5.28 -9.95 -2.48
CA VAL A 68 -5.57 -10.17 -1.05
C VAL A 68 -6.63 -9.18 -0.53
N ASN A 69 -6.46 -7.88 -0.80
CA ASN A 69 -7.45 -6.89 -0.37
C ASN A 69 -8.77 -6.96 -1.15
N GLY A 70 -8.71 -7.34 -2.44
CA GLY A 70 -9.90 -7.58 -3.27
C GLY A 70 -10.75 -8.73 -2.74
N ALA A 71 -10.12 -9.83 -2.30
CA ALA A 71 -10.82 -10.92 -1.64
C ALA A 71 -11.48 -10.46 -0.32
N ALA A 72 -10.77 -9.67 0.49
CA ALA A 72 -11.32 -9.10 1.72
C ALA A 72 -12.50 -8.14 1.45
N PHE A 73 -12.43 -7.35 0.38
CA PHE A 73 -13.52 -6.48 -0.08
C PHE A 73 -14.76 -7.28 -0.52
N LEU A 74 -14.57 -8.34 -1.30
CA LEU A 74 -15.67 -9.23 -1.71
C LEU A 74 -16.33 -9.91 -0.50
N ALA A 75 -15.57 -10.19 0.55
CA ALA A 75 -16.07 -10.69 1.83
C ALA A 75 -16.78 -9.61 2.70
N ARG A 76 -17.00 -8.40 2.17
CA ARG A 76 -17.56 -7.22 2.89
C ARG A 76 -16.75 -6.80 4.11
N GLY A 77 -15.48 -7.16 4.18
CA GLY A 77 -14.58 -6.80 5.27
C GLY A 77 -13.88 -5.45 5.09
N MET A 78 -13.90 -4.87 3.89
CA MET A 78 -13.04 -3.74 3.51
C MET A 78 -13.78 -2.72 2.63
N GLY A 79 -13.32 -1.46 2.62
CA GLY A 79 -13.83 -0.41 1.75
C GLY A 79 -13.25 -0.44 0.34
N ALA A 80 -14.01 0.03 -0.65
CA ALA A 80 -13.55 0.09 -2.05
C ALA A 80 -12.35 1.05 -2.25
N GLY A 81 -12.09 1.94 -1.31
CA GLY A 81 -10.93 2.83 -1.31
C GLY A 81 -9.63 2.09 -1.03
N ASP A 82 -9.64 1.17 -0.06
CA ASP A 82 -8.45 0.44 0.40
C ASP A 82 -7.90 -0.49 -0.70
N VAL A 83 -8.81 -1.10 -1.46
CA VAL A 83 -8.47 -1.96 -2.61
C VAL A 83 -7.71 -1.19 -3.69
N LYS A 84 -8.00 0.11 -3.87
CA LYS A 84 -7.30 0.96 -4.86
C LYS A 84 -5.91 1.36 -4.42
N LEU A 85 -5.65 1.36 -3.11
CA LEU A 85 -4.36 1.67 -2.54
C LEU A 85 -3.38 0.49 -2.68
N ALA A 86 -3.90 -0.74 -2.57
CA ALA A 86 -3.12 -1.98 -2.63
C ALA A 86 -2.16 -2.11 -3.83
N PRO A 87 -2.56 -1.85 -5.09
CA PRO A 87 -1.65 -1.97 -6.22
C PRO A 87 -0.48 -1.00 -6.14
N ALA A 88 -0.70 0.21 -5.62
CA ALA A 88 0.35 1.22 -5.50
C ALA A 88 1.40 0.83 -4.45
N LEU A 89 0.97 0.40 -3.27
CA LEU A 89 1.90 -0.06 -2.24
C LEU A 89 2.66 -1.33 -2.67
N GLY A 90 1.96 -2.25 -3.35
CA GLY A 90 2.54 -3.48 -3.87
C GLY A 90 3.58 -3.25 -4.95
N ALA A 91 3.31 -2.35 -5.91
CA ALA A 91 4.27 -1.98 -6.94
C ALA A 91 5.52 -1.34 -6.36
N VAL A 92 5.36 -0.40 -5.42
CA VAL A 92 6.49 0.30 -4.78
C VAL A 92 7.37 -0.67 -4.01
N LEU A 93 6.80 -1.51 -3.15
CA LEU A 93 7.59 -2.50 -2.42
C LEU A 93 8.24 -3.54 -3.34
N GLY A 94 7.52 -4.00 -4.36
CA GLY A 94 8.05 -4.92 -5.36
C GLY A 94 9.24 -4.34 -6.11
N ALA A 95 9.19 -3.06 -6.48
CA ALA A 95 10.27 -2.36 -7.17
C ALA A 95 11.49 -2.10 -6.28
N VAL A 96 11.28 -1.73 -5.00
CA VAL A 96 12.38 -1.31 -4.12
C VAL A 96 13.05 -2.51 -3.44
N LEU A 97 12.27 -3.48 -2.96
CA LEU A 97 12.74 -4.56 -2.09
C LEU A 97 12.36 -5.97 -2.59
N GLY A 98 11.64 -6.07 -3.71
CA GLY A 98 11.22 -7.33 -4.30
C GLY A 98 9.98 -7.96 -3.66
N VAL A 99 9.59 -9.13 -4.19
CA VAL A 99 8.38 -9.87 -3.80
C VAL A 99 8.33 -10.25 -2.31
N PRO A 100 9.42 -10.70 -1.65
CA PRO A 100 9.36 -11.05 -0.23
C PRO A 100 8.93 -9.89 0.68
N ALA A 101 9.35 -8.67 0.36
CA ALA A 101 8.94 -7.48 1.10
C ALA A 101 7.45 -7.18 0.97
N VAL A 102 6.88 -7.41 -0.22
CA VAL A 102 5.43 -7.28 -0.43
C VAL A 102 4.66 -8.26 0.45
N LEU A 103 5.11 -9.53 0.53
CA LEU A 103 4.48 -10.54 1.39
C LEU A 103 4.51 -10.13 2.86
N LEU A 104 5.65 -9.65 3.35
CA LEU A 104 5.79 -9.16 4.72
C LEU A 104 4.86 -7.97 5.00
N ALA A 105 4.75 -7.03 4.07
CA ALA A 105 3.87 -5.88 4.24
C ALA A 105 2.38 -6.24 4.18
N VAL A 106 2.00 -7.18 3.32
CA VAL A 106 0.63 -7.71 3.27
C VAL A 106 0.27 -8.35 4.61
N LEU A 107 1.12 -9.24 5.11
CA LEU A 107 0.88 -9.93 6.39
C LEU A 107 0.84 -8.95 7.56
N GLY A 108 1.79 -8.01 7.62
CA GLY A 108 1.83 -6.98 8.66
C GLY A 108 0.58 -6.11 8.65
N ALA A 109 0.09 -5.71 7.48
CA ALA A 109 -1.15 -4.94 7.35
C ALA A 109 -2.38 -5.72 7.89
N GLN A 110 -2.50 -7.01 7.60
CA GLN A 110 -3.60 -7.84 8.12
C GLN A 110 -3.52 -7.97 9.65
N VAL A 111 -2.33 -8.23 10.18
CA VAL A 111 -2.11 -8.36 11.63
C VAL A 111 -2.45 -7.06 12.35
N LEU A 112 -1.98 -5.91 11.84
CA LEU A 112 -2.27 -4.59 12.41
C LEU A 112 -3.76 -4.26 12.38
N THR A 113 -4.45 -4.58 11.28
CA THR A 113 -5.89 -4.37 11.14
C THR A 113 -6.66 -5.21 12.16
N VAL A 114 -6.34 -6.50 12.27
CA VAL A 114 -6.99 -7.42 13.22
C VAL A 114 -6.71 -7.02 14.66
N ALA A 115 -5.47 -6.67 14.99
CA ALA A 115 -5.09 -6.21 16.33
C ALA A 115 -5.86 -4.94 16.73
N TRP A 116 -6.01 -4.00 15.80
CA TRP A 116 -6.82 -2.80 16.02
C TRP A 116 -8.29 -3.17 16.25
N ALA A 117 -8.89 -3.98 15.37
CA ALA A 117 -10.28 -4.42 15.51
C ALA A 117 -10.55 -5.11 16.86
N LEU A 118 -9.61 -5.93 17.33
CA LEU A 118 -9.69 -6.58 18.64
C LEU A 118 -9.56 -5.57 19.79
N ALA A 119 -8.65 -4.59 19.69
CA ALA A 119 -8.43 -3.58 20.70
C ALA A 119 -9.64 -2.65 20.90
N ILE A 120 -10.29 -2.23 19.82
CA ILE A 120 -11.47 -1.36 19.88
C ILE A 120 -12.79 -2.13 19.94
N ARG A 121 -12.75 -3.46 19.80
CA ARG A 121 -13.91 -4.37 19.73
C ARG A 121 -14.95 -3.98 18.67
N ASP A 122 -14.49 -3.41 17.57
CA ASP A 122 -15.30 -2.98 16.43
C ASP A 122 -14.75 -3.62 15.15
N ARG A 123 -15.64 -4.10 14.28
CA ARG A 123 -15.28 -4.70 13.00
C ARG A 123 -15.15 -3.67 11.87
N THR A 124 -15.53 -2.41 12.13
CA THR A 124 -15.51 -1.31 11.15
C THR A 124 -14.23 -0.48 11.22
N VAL A 125 -13.08 -1.15 11.14
CA VAL A 125 -11.77 -0.49 11.26
C VAL A 125 -11.29 0.05 9.90
N PRO A 126 -10.76 1.29 9.86
CA PRO A 126 -10.05 1.80 8.68
C PRO A 126 -8.80 0.96 8.39
N HIS A 127 -8.70 0.41 7.18
CA HIS A 127 -7.58 -0.47 6.78
C HIS A 127 -6.39 0.33 6.23
N GLY A 128 -6.62 1.54 5.73
CA GLY A 128 -5.61 2.41 5.15
C GLY A 128 -4.41 2.68 6.08
N PRO A 129 -4.62 3.03 7.36
CA PRO A 129 -3.54 3.22 8.32
C PRO A 129 -2.67 1.98 8.54
N ALA A 130 -3.29 0.81 8.67
CA ALA A 130 -2.57 -0.45 8.87
C ALA A 130 -1.73 -0.82 7.62
N MET A 131 -2.29 -0.61 6.42
CA MET A 131 -1.58 -0.82 5.16
C MET A 131 -0.39 0.12 5.00
N CYS A 132 -0.58 1.42 5.24
CA CYS A 132 0.50 2.41 5.17
C CYS A 132 1.59 2.16 6.21
N ALA A 133 1.21 1.87 7.46
CA ALA A 133 2.15 1.59 8.54
C ALA A 133 3.00 0.35 8.23
N SER A 134 2.39 -0.72 7.72
CA SER A 134 3.13 -1.92 7.35
C SER A 134 4.05 -1.70 6.15
N ALA A 135 3.61 -0.94 5.13
CA ALA A 135 4.46 -0.61 3.98
C ALA A 135 5.70 0.18 4.41
N LEU A 136 5.51 1.22 5.25
CA LEU A 136 6.59 2.06 5.76
C LEU A 136 7.54 1.27 6.66
N ALA A 137 7.01 0.40 7.54
CA ALA A 137 7.84 -0.43 8.41
C ALA A 137 8.75 -1.36 7.59
N VAL A 138 8.23 -1.97 6.52
CA VAL A 138 9.03 -2.82 5.63
C VAL A 138 10.05 -2.01 4.84
N LEU A 139 9.68 -0.82 4.32
CA LEU A 139 10.62 0.06 3.62
C LEU A 139 11.79 0.55 4.49
N VAL A 140 11.55 0.75 5.79
CA VAL A 140 12.60 1.20 6.72
C VAL A 140 13.48 0.05 7.20
N ALA A 141 12.97 -1.18 7.19
CA ALA A 141 13.68 -2.37 7.68
C ALA A 141 14.50 -3.11 6.61
N GLY A 142 14.22 -2.88 5.33
CA GLY A 142 14.94 -3.45 4.18
C GLY A 142 16.02 -2.50 3.66
#